data_AF-A0A438EK27-F1
#
_entry.id   AF-A0A438EK27-F1
#
_cell.length_a   1.000
_cell.length_b   1.000
_cell.length_c   1.000
_cell.angle_alpha   90.00
_cell.angle_beta   90.00
_cell.angle_gamma   90.00
#
_symmetry.space_group_name_H-M   'P 1'
#
loop_
_entity.id
_entity.type
_entity.pdbx_description
1 polymer ?
#
loop_
_entity_poly.entity_id
_entity_poly.type
_entity_poly.pdbx_seq_one_letter_code
_entity_poly.pdbx_strand_id
1 'polypeptide(L)'
;MGFGSKWLGWMWSCLSSAKFSVLVNGVTTGFFPNTKGLRQGDPLSPYLFVMGMEVLDVLIRRAVERGYLSGCTIRGGSRPTLNISHLFFADDIIVFCEASKEHLTHLSWILLWFEAASGLRINLVKSEIIPVREVEEIEELTVELGCRVGSLPSQYLELPLGAPNRAPSMWDGVEERVRTPLALWKRQYISKGGRITLIKNTLASMLIYQKSIFRMPKIVARRIEKVQRDFLWGGGNLEGKIYLVNGM
;
A
#
# COMPACT_ATOMS: atom_id res chain seq x y z
N MET A 1 -20.43 18.31 -5.05
CA MET A 1 -20.78 16.96 -5.54
C MET A 1 -22.21 16.82 -6.07
N GLY A 2 -23.17 17.71 -5.72
CA GLY A 2 -24.46 17.78 -6.43
C GLY A 2 -25.43 16.62 -6.17
N PHE A 3 -25.27 15.87 -5.07
CA PHE A 3 -26.15 14.76 -4.74
C PHE A 3 -27.56 15.24 -4.36
N GLY A 4 -28.58 14.57 -4.91
CA GLY A 4 -29.99 14.87 -4.61
C GLY A 4 -30.40 14.46 -3.19
N SER A 5 -31.45 15.10 -2.66
CA SER A 5 -31.96 14.88 -1.30
C SER A 5 -32.31 13.41 -1.00
N LYS A 6 -32.86 12.70 -1.98
CA LYS A 6 -33.19 11.27 -1.85
C LYS A 6 -31.96 10.40 -1.59
N TRP A 7 -30.88 10.64 -2.35
CA TRP A 7 -29.62 9.91 -2.16
C TRP A 7 -29.01 10.25 -0.80
N LEU A 8 -28.98 11.53 -0.43
CA LEU A 8 -28.49 11.96 0.89
C LEU A 8 -29.27 11.30 2.03
N GLY A 9 -30.60 11.18 1.89
CA GLY A 9 -31.45 10.49 2.85
C GLY A 9 -31.13 8.99 2.98
N TRP A 10 -30.86 8.31 1.86
CA TRP A 10 -30.44 6.90 1.88
C TRP A 10 -29.09 6.72 2.56
N MET A 11 -28.10 7.54 2.20
CA MET A 11 -26.78 7.49 2.81
C MET A 11 -26.83 7.77 4.31
N TRP A 12 -27.60 8.78 4.71
CA TRP A 12 -27.82 9.09 6.12
C TRP A 12 -28.46 7.91 6.86
N SER A 13 -29.45 7.26 6.27
CA SER A 13 -30.07 6.06 6.85
C SER A 13 -29.06 4.92 7.04
N CYS A 14 -28.22 4.65 6.02
CA CYS A 14 -27.17 3.62 6.10
C CYS A 14 -26.15 3.91 7.22
N LEU A 15 -25.77 5.17 7.42
CA LEU A 15 -24.77 5.57 8.42
C LEU A 15 -25.35 5.63 9.84
N SER A 16 -26.55 6.19 9.99
CA SER A 16 -27.16 6.44 11.31
C SER A 16 -27.81 5.20 11.93
N SER A 17 -28.24 4.23 11.12
CA SER A 17 -28.86 2.99 11.61
C SER A 17 -27.85 1.92 12.05
N ALA A 18 -26.56 2.10 11.75
CA ALA A 18 -25.53 1.14 12.10
C ALA A 18 -25.35 1.02 13.62
N LYS A 19 -25.46 -0.21 14.13
CA LYS A 19 -25.19 -0.57 15.52
C LYS A 19 -24.13 -1.65 15.58
N PHE A 20 -23.29 -1.59 16.60
CA PHE A 20 -22.24 -2.57 16.84
C PHE A 20 -22.54 -3.34 18.13
N SER A 21 -22.06 -4.57 18.17
CA SER A 21 -22.01 -5.41 19.37
C SER A 21 -20.59 -5.94 19.52
N VAL A 22 -20.16 -6.19 20.77
CA VAL A 22 -18.86 -6.80 21.05
C VAL A 22 -19.08 -8.25 21.43
N LEU A 23 -18.23 -9.14 20.93
CA LEU A 23 -18.17 -10.52 21.40
C LEU A 23 -17.37 -10.58 22.69
N VAL A 24 -18.04 -10.90 23.79
CA VAL A 24 -17.39 -11.19 25.09
C VAL A 24 -17.54 -12.68 25.34
N ASN A 25 -16.42 -13.40 25.40
CA ASN A 25 -16.39 -14.86 25.55
C ASN A 25 -17.23 -15.62 24.49
N GLY A 26 -17.24 -15.12 23.25
CA GLY A 26 -17.98 -15.73 22.14
C GLY A 26 -19.48 -15.40 22.11
N VAL A 27 -19.99 -14.61 23.07
CA VAL A 27 -21.38 -14.16 23.11
C VAL A 27 -21.46 -12.67 22.79
N THR A 28 -22.30 -12.31 21.82
CA THR A 28 -22.55 -10.91 21.47
C THR A 28 -23.21 -10.21 22.65
N THR A 29 -22.57 -9.18 23.18
CA THR A 29 -23.04 -8.46 24.37
C THR A 29 -23.31 -7.00 24.03
N GLY A 30 -24.57 -6.58 24.22
CA GLY A 30 -25.03 -5.20 24.03
C GLY A 30 -25.04 -4.72 22.59
N PHE A 31 -25.83 -3.67 22.33
CA PHE A 31 -25.77 -2.90 21.09
C PHE A 31 -25.49 -1.44 21.44
N PHE A 32 -24.53 -0.84 20.75
CA PHE A 32 -24.23 0.59 20.86
C PHE A 32 -24.24 1.24 19.47
N PRO A 33 -24.70 2.51 19.38
CA PRO A 33 -24.73 3.23 18.12
C PRO A 33 -23.33 3.60 17.65
N ASN A 34 -23.17 3.75 16.35
CA ASN A 34 -21.98 4.35 15.78
C ASN A 34 -22.04 5.88 15.86
N THR A 35 -21.00 6.52 16.40
CA THR A 35 -20.85 7.98 16.36
C THR A 35 -19.83 8.45 15.33
N LYS A 36 -18.86 7.60 14.95
CA LYS A 36 -17.77 7.95 14.05
C LYS A 36 -17.20 6.74 13.32
N GLY A 37 -16.94 6.92 12.05
CA GLY A 37 -16.29 5.92 11.20
C GLY A 37 -17.29 5.11 10.38
N LEU A 38 -16.75 4.41 9.40
CA LEU A 38 -17.50 3.58 8.46
C LEU A 38 -17.34 2.11 8.83
N ARG A 39 -18.33 1.29 8.47
CA ARG A 39 -18.32 -0.12 8.86
C ARG A 39 -17.31 -0.88 8.00
N GLN A 40 -16.34 -1.54 8.64
CA GLN A 40 -15.43 -2.43 7.91
C GLN A 40 -16.19 -3.64 7.36
N GLY A 41 -15.94 -3.99 6.09
CA GLY A 41 -16.61 -5.08 5.38
C GLY A 41 -17.97 -4.71 4.77
N ASP A 42 -18.46 -3.48 4.97
CA ASP A 42 -19.61 -2.96 4.23
C ASP A 42 -19.17 -2.53 2.81
N PRO A 43 -19.84 -3.00 1.75
CA PRO A 43 -19.48 -2.66 0.36
C PRO A 43 -19.55 -1.17 0.04
N LEU A 44 -20.32 -0.37 0.79
CA LEU A 44 -20.47 1.07 0.54
C LEU A 44 -19.37 1.91 1.19
N SER A 45 -18.85 1.43 2.33
CA SER A 45 -17.86 2.14 3.14
C SER A 45 -16.59 2.56 2.39
N PRO A 46 -15.98 1.75 1.50
CA PRO A 46 -14.82 2.18 0.72
C PRO A 46 -15.10 3.40 -0.18
N TYR A 47 -16.27 3.45 -0.82
CA TYR A 47 -16.65 4.57 -1.70
C TYR A 47 -16.90 5.85 -0.90
N LEU A 48 -17.55 5.71 0.26
CA LEU A 48 -17.74 6.83 1.17
C LEU A 48 -16.43 7.39 1.70
N PHE A 49 -15.48 6.51 2.02
CA PHE A 49 -14.15 6.91 2.43
C PHE A 49 -13.47 7.71 1.31
N VAL A 50 -13.44 7.20 0.07
CA VAL A 50 -12.87 7.90 -1.09
C VAL A 50 -13.53 9.26 -1.30
N MET A 51 -14.86 9.37 -1.18
CA MET A 51 -15.56 10.66 -1.26
C MET A 51 -15.15 11.64 -0.16
N GLY A 52 -14.85 11.15 1.05
CA GLY A 52 -14.28 11.98 2.12
C GLY A 52 -12.86 12.45 1.79
N MET A 53 -12.03 11.55 1.25
CA MET A 53 -10.65 11.86 0.87
C MET A 53 -10.53 12.83 -0.31
N GLU A 54 -11.53 12.86 -1.21
CA GLU A 54 -11.64 13.87 -2.28
C GLU A 54 -11.58 15.30 -1.74
N VAL A 55 -12.07 15.54 -0.52
CA VAL A 55 -11.97 16.86 0.11
C VAL A 55 -10.51 17.24 0.35
N LEU A 56 -9.68 16.30 0.83
CA LEU A 56 -8.25 16.54 1.03
C LEU A 56 -7.52 16.72 -0.31
N ASP A 57 -7.85 15.91 -1.32
CA ASP A 57 -7.36 16.08 -2.70
C ASP A 57 -7.63 17.50 -3.21
N VAL A 58 -8.87 18.00 -3.09
CA VAL A 58 -9.25 19.36 -3.49
C VAL A 58 -8.48 20.43 -2.70
N LEU A 59 -8.29 20.25 -1.39
CA LEU A 59 -7.53 21.20 -0.57
C LEU A 59 -6.07 21.29 -1.02
N ILE A 60 -5.41 20.15 -1.28
CA ILE A 60 -4.02 20.12 -1.74
C ILE A 60 -3.93 20.70 -3.15
N ARG A 61 -4.84 20.35 -4.08
CA ARG A 61 -4.83 20.93 -5.44
C ARG A 61 -4.97 22.45 -5.41
N ARG A 62 -5.87 22.99 -4.60
CA ARG A 62 -6.03 24.44 -4.45
C ARG A 62 -4.79 25.11 -3.85
N ALA A 63 -4.12 24.45 -2.92
CA ALA A 63 -2.86 24.96 -2.37
C ALA A 63 -1.77 25.03 -3.45
N VAL A 64 -1.71 24.03 -4.32
CA VAL A 64 -0.78 24.01 -5.47
C VAL A 64 -1.13 25.08 -6.50
N GLU A 65 -2.41 25.23 -6.86
CA GLU A 65 -2.89 26.27 -7.79
C GLU A 65 -2.55 27.69 -7.30
N ARG A 66 -2.52 27.89 -5.99
CA ARG A 66 -2.18 29.17 -5.35
C ARG A 66 -0.68 29.34 -5.05
N GLY A 67 0.14 28.35 -5.36
CA GLY A 67 1.59 28.39 -5.12
C GLY A 67 2.02 28.17 -3.67
N TYR A 68 1.13 27.73 -2.78
CA TYR A 68 1.49 27.38 -1.39
C TYR A 68 2.18 26.02 -1.26
N LEU A 69 1.96 25.16 -2.26
CA LEU A 69 2.61 23.87 -2.40
C LEU A 69 3.10 23.72 -3.84
N SER A 70 4.15 22.94 -4.03
CA SER A 70 4.67 22.57 -5.35
C SER A 70 4.67 21.05 -5.50
N GLY A 71 4.25 20.57 -6.67
CA GLY A 71 4.30 19.14 -6.98
C GLY A 71 5.63 18.72 -7.61
N CYS A 72 5.80 17.43 -7.80
CA CYS A 72 6.90 16.85 -8.55
C CYS A 72 6.61 16.90 -10.05
N THR A 73 7.45 17.62 -10.80
CA THR A 73 7.38 17.64 -12.26
C THR A 73 8.17 16.48 -12.87
N ILE A 74 7.46 15.55 -13.48
CA ILE A 74 8.03 14.43 -14.23
C ILE A 74 8.08 14.82 -15.71
N ARG A 75 9.31 15.04 -16.21
CA ARG A 75 9.56 15.27 -17.63
C ARG A 75 9.63 13.92 -18.35
N GLY A 76 8.59 13.56 -19.09
CA GLY A 76 8.65 12.41 -20.00
C GLY A 76 9.20 12.88 -21.34
N GLY A 77 10.35 12.36 -21.80
CA GLY A 77 11.04 12.82 -23.02
C GLY A 77 10.16 13.46 -24.11
N SER A 78 9.37 12.66 -24.84
CA SER A 78 8.41 13.15 -25.86
C SER A 78 6.96 13.29 -25.35
N ARG A 79 6.71 13.13 -24.05
CA ARG A 79 5.38 13.20 -23.44
C ARG A 79 5.18 14.56 -22.77
N PRO A 80 3.93 15.02 -22.60
CA PRO A 80 3.65 16.20 -21.79
C PRO A 80 4.27 16.07 -20.41
N THR A 81 4.77 17.20 -19.89
CA THR A 81 5.24 17.27 -18.50
C THR A 81 4.08 16.98 -17.57
N LEU A 82 4.28 16.03 -16.66
CA LEU A 82 3.28 15.66 -15.66
C LEU A 82 3.68 16.25 -14.33
N ASN A 83 2.84 17.11 -13.75
CA ASN A 83 3.03 17.62 -12.40
C ASN A 83 2.16 16.82 -11.43
N ILE A 84 2.80 16.12 -10.48
CA ILE A 84 2.12 15.30 -9.46
C ILE A 84 2.36 15.94 -8.10
N SER A 85 1.31 16.42 -7.45
CA SER A 85 1.41 16.97 -6.09
C SER A 85 1.11 15.94 -5.02
N HIS A 86 0.28 14.93 -5.29
CA HIS A 86 -0.02 13.88 -4.32
C HIS A 86 -0.56 12.62 -5.01
N LEU A 87 -0.55 11.50 -4.29
CA LEU A 87 -1.09 10.22 -4.68
C LEU A 87 -1.90 9.66 -3.51
N PHE A 88 -3.11 9.20 -3.78
CA PHE A 88 -3.98 8.55 -2.80
C PHE A 88 -4.14 7.07 -3.13
N PHE A 89 -3.96 6.21 -2.13
CA PHE A 89 -4.46 4.84 -2.14
C PHE A 89 -5.12 4.54 -0.80
N ALA A 90 -6.45 4.66 -0.74
CA ALA A 90 -7.19 4.63 0.52
C ALA A 90 -6.54 5.59 1.55
N ASP A 91 -6.07 5.08 2.68
CA ASP A 91 -5.42 5.84 3.76
C ASP A 91 -3.91 6.04 3.56
N ASP A 92 -3.29 5.36 2.59
CA ASP A 92 -1.89 5.56 2.22
C ASP A 92 -1.78 6.74 1.24
N ILE A 93 -1.23 7.86 1.73
CA ILE A 93 -1.11 9.11 0.97
C ILE A 93 0.36 9.48 0.82
N ILE A 94 0.78 9.82 -0.41
CA ILE A 94 2.06 10.47 -0.68
C ILE A 94 1.77 11.91 -1.08
N VAL A 95 2.43 12.87 -0.44
CA VAL A 95 2.39 14.28 -0.84
C VAL A 95 3.79 14.70 -1.27
N PHE A 96 3.89 15.24 -2.48
CA PHE A 96 5.10 15.87 -2.98
C PHE A 96 5.07 17.35 -2.62
N CYS A 97 6.17 17.84 -2.06
CA CYS A 97 6.39 19.24 -1.75
C CYS A 97 7.88 19.56 -1.91
N GLU A 98 8.18 20.82 -2.19
CA GLU A 98 9.54 21.32 -2.10
C GLU A 98 10.04 21.34 -0.65
N ALA A 99 11.35 21.14 -0.49
CA ALA A 99 12.03 21.14 0.80
C ALA A 99 12.15 22.57 1.35
N SER A 100 11.01 23.13 1.74
CA SER A 100 10.88 24.47 2.29
C SER A 100 9.99 24.43 3.53
N LYS A 101 10.43 25.11 4.59
CA LYS A 101 9.67 25.27 5.82
C LYS A 101 8.28 25.85 5.57
N GLU A 102 8.18 26.80 4.65
CA GLU A 102 6.92 27.43 4.29
C GLU A 102 5.94 26.42 3.69
N HIS A 103 6.39 25.57 2.76
CA HIS A 103 5.53 24.54 2.15
C HIS A 103 5.06 23.51 3.16
N LEU A 104 5.95 23.07 4.06
CA LEU A 104 5.58 22.12 5.12
C LEU A 104 4.61 22.72 6.13
N THR A 105 4.75 24.01 6.46
CA THR A 105 3.79 24.75 7.29
C THR A 105 2.41 24.75 6.64
N HIS A 106 2.33 25.10 5.35
CA HIS A 106 1.07 25.08 4.62
C HIS A 106 0.44 23.69 4.56
N LEU A 107 1.26 22.65 4.33
CA LEU A 107 0.79 21.26 4.37
C LEU A 107 0.25 20.89 5.76
N SER A 108 0.96 21.24 6.82
CA SER A 108 0.54 21.02 8.22
C SER A 108 -0.83 21.64 8.49
N TRP A 109 -1.05 22.89 8.05
CA TRP A 109 -2.36 23.55 8.17
C TRP A 109 -3.46 22.83 7.39
N ILE A 110 -3.21 22.44 6.14
CA ILE A 110 -4.18 21.70 5.32
C ILE A 110 -4.62 20.41 6.03
N LEU A 111 -3.63 19.68 6.53
CA LEU A 111 -3.82 18.42 7.25
C LEU A 111 -4.60 18.62 8.56
N LEU A 112 -4.27 19.64 9.34
CA LEU A 112 -4.98 20.00 10.57
C LEU A 112 -6.44 20.38 10.32
N TRP A 113 -6.70 21.23 9.31
CA TRP A 113 -8.06 21.63 8.92
C TRP A 113 -8.87 20.43 8.43
N PHE A 114 -8.25 19.53 7.67
CA PHE A 114 -8.89 18.31 7.22
C PHE A 114 -9.21 17.37 8.39
N GLU A 115 -8.29 17.19 9.34
CA GLU A 115 -8.53 16.41 10.56
C GLU A 115 -9.70 16.98 11.37
N ALA A 116 -9.75 18.30 11.54
CA ALA A 116 -10.84 18.97 12.25
C ALA A 116 -12.20 18.80 11.53
N ALA A 117 -12.23 18.87 10.20
CA ALA A 117 -13.45 18.79 9.41
C ALA A 117 -13.98 17.35 9.22
N SER A 118 -13.08 16.40 9.00
CA SER A 118 -13.42 14.99 8.73
C SER A 118 -13.50 14.14 9.99
N GLY A 119 -12.82 14.56 11.06
CA GLY A 119 -12.53 13.75 12.22
C GLY A 119 -11.48 12.65 11.96
N LEU A 120 -10.92 12.50 10.76
CA LEU A 120 -9.83 11.55 10.54
C LEU A 120 -8.56 12.06 11.20
N ARG A 121 -7.81 11.16 11.85
CA ARG A 121 -6.53 11.50 12.48
C ARG A 121 -5.38 10.99 11.65
N ILE A 122 -4.37 11.83 11.47
CA ILE A 122 -3.14 11.43 10.80
C ILE A 122 -2.30 10.61 11.75
N ASN A 123 -1.76 9.49 11.26
CA ASN A 123 -0.90 8.63 12.05
C ASN A 123 0.56 9.07 11.93
N LEU A 124 0.96 10.08 12.72
CA LEU A 124 2.33 10.62 12.73
C LEU A 124 3.41 9.56 13.04
N VAL A 125 3.05 8.48 13.74
CA VAL A 125 3.98 7.37 14.04
C VAL A 125 4.31 6.56 12.78
N LYS A 126 3.35 6.45 11.85
CA LYS A 126 3.51 5.76 10.56
C LYS A 126 3.93 6.71 9.43
N SER A 127 3.63 8.00 9.55
CA SER A 127 4.00 9.02 8.58
C SER A 127 5.47 9.39 8.68
N GLU A 128 6.10 9.61 7.53
CA GLU A 128 7.52 9.97 7.43
C GLU A 128 7.75 11.02 6.35
N ILE A 129 8.72 11.90 6.58
CA ILE A 129 9.24 12.81 5.56
C ILE A 129 10.48 12.17 4.97
N ILE A 130 10.48 11.97 3.66
CA ILE A 130 11.60 11.36 2.95
C ILE A 130 12.28 12.44 2.10
N PRO A 131 13.50 12.90 2.44
CA PRO A 131 14.24 13.81 1.59
C PRO A 131 14.58 13.12 0.26
N VAL A 132 14.32 13.82 -0.84
CA VAL A 132 14.67 13.36 -2.19
C VAL A 132 15.90 14.15 -2.65
N ARG A 133 17.06 13.47 -2.68
CA ARG A 133 18.41 14.06 -2.87
C ARG A 133 18.90 14.77 -1.61
N GLU A 134 19.93 15.61 -1.77
CA GLU A 134 20.48 16.43 -0.69
C GLU A 134 19.47 17.52 -0.33
N VAL A 135 19.06 17.52 0.94
CA VAL A 135 18.18 18.50 1.56
C VAL A 135 18.89 18.92 2.84
N GLU A 136 19.22 20.21 2.94
CA GLU A 136 19.79 20.79 4.15
C GLU A 136 18.70 20.91 5.23
N GLU A 137 19.09 20.79 6.50
CA GLU A 137 18.21 21.06 7.66
C GLU A 137 16.91 20.22 7.70
N ILE A 138 16.96 18.97 7.25
CA ILE A 138 15.78 18.08 7.21
C ILE A 138 15.16 17.88 8.60
N GLU A 139 15.98 17.87 9.66
CA GLU A 139 15.50 17.77 11.04
C GLU A 139 14.60 18.96 11.41
N GLU A 140 14.94 20.17 11.01
CA GLU A 140 14.14 21.37 11.27
C GLU A 140 12.81 21.33 10.52
N LEU A 141 12.86 20.88 9.25
CA LEU A 141 11.68 20.69 8.41
C LEU A 141 10.69 19.68 9.02
N THR A 142 11.17 18.65 9.71
CA THR A 142 10.28 17.64 10.31
C THR A 142 9.45 18.15 11.47
N VAL A 143 9.92 19.20 12.16
CA VAL A 143 9.21 19.79 13.30
C VAL A 143 7.85 20.36 12.87
N GLU A 144 7.75 20.89 11.65
CA GLU A 144 6.51 21.48 11.12
C GLU A 144 5.37 20.47 10.95
N LEU A 145 5.70 19.22 10.63
CA LEU A 145 4.72 18.13 10.48
C LEU A 145 4.65 17.19 11.68
N GLY A 146 5.70 17.15 12.52
CA GLY A 146 5.79 16.21 13.65
C GLY A 146 5.99 14.75 13.23
N CYS A 147 6.50 14.51 12.02
CA CYS A 147 6.75 13.18 11.47
C CYS A 147 8.23 12.79 11.63
N ARG A 148 8.53 11.49 11.54
CA ARG A 148 9.92 11.01 11.51
C ARG A 148 10.60 11.29 10.17
N VAL A 149 11.92 11.41 10.17
CA VAL A 149 12.73 11.38 8.94
C VAL A 149 12.83 9.93 8.45
N GLY A 150 12.40 9.69 7.22
CA GLY A 150 12.59 8.44 6.50
C GLY A 150 13.73 8.53 5.48
N SER A 151 13.99 7.45 4.77
CA SER A 151 15.03 7.40 3.74
C SER A 151 14.62 6.50 2.57
N LEU A 152 15.08 6.81 1.36
CA LEU A 152 14.97 5.89 0.24
C LEU A 152 16.08 4.82 0.29
N PRO A 153 15.80 3.56 -0.11
CA PRO A 153 14.50 3.08 -0.58
C PRO A 153 13.51 2.80 0.57
N SER A 154 12.24 3.19 0.39
CA SER A 154 11.14 2.92 1.33
C SER A 154 10.09 1.99 0.71
N GLN A 155 9.04 1.59 1.45
CA GLN A 155 7.96 0.75 0.92
C GLN A 155 6.65 1.54 0.84
N TYR A 156 5.97 1.45 -0.30
CA TYR A 156 4.62 1.96 -0.50
C TYR A 156 3.81 0.96 -1.32
N LEU A 157 2.63 0.57 -0.81
CA LEU A 157 1.81 -0.48 -1.39
C LEU A 157 2.58 -1.78 -1.65
N GLU A 158 3.47 -2.13 -0.72
CA GLU A 158 4.35 -3.31 -0.81
C GLU A 158 5.37 -3.27 -1.96
N LEU A 159 5.54 -2.10 -2.59
CA LEU A 159 6.52 -1.87 -3.64
C LEU A 159 7.63 -0.96 -3.12
N PRO A 160 8.89 -1.23 -3.49
CA PRO A 160 9.97 -0.36 -3.07
C PRO A 160 9.98 0.93 -3.88
N LEU A 161 9.90 2.05 -3.17
CA LEU A 161 10.10 3.39 -3.69
C LEU A 161 11.58 3.74 -3.68
N GLY A 162 12.06 4.39 -4.74
CA GLY A 162 13.46 4.85 -4.85
C GLY A 162 14.50 3.75 -5.09
N ALA A 163 14.11 2.47 -5.07
CA ALA A 163 15.02 1.38 -5.41
C ALA A 163 15.33 1.33 -6.91
N PRO A 164 16.55 0.94 -7.32
CA PRO A 164 16.85 0.72 -8.72
C PRO A 164 15.96 -0.39 -9.30
N ASN A 165 15.26 -0.12 -10.40
CA ASN A 165 14.26 -1.02 -11.00
C ASN A 165 14.78 -2.40 -11.45
N ARG A 166 16.11 -2.61 -11.46
CA ARG A 166 16.78 -3.88 -11.80
C ARG A 166 17.57 -4.47 -10.64
N ALA A 167 17.56 -3.84 -9.47
CA ALA A 167 18.27 -4.37 -8.31
C ALA A 167 17.65 -5.73 -7.90
N PRO A 168 18.46 -6.79 -7.74
CA PRO A 168 17.96 -8.06 -7.21
C PRO A 168 17.36 -7.91 -5.81
N SER A 169 17.93 -7.03 -4.97
CA SER A 169 17.50 -6.81 -3.58
C SER A 169 16.06 -6.32 -3.44
N MET A 170 15.55 -5.61 -4.45
CA MET A 170 14.14 -5.18 -4.50
C MET A 170 13.16 -6.38 -4.55
N TRP A 171 13.63 -7.56 -4.95
CA TRP A 171 12.82 -8.77 -5.03
C TRP A 171 12.96 -9.70 -3.82
N ASP A 172 13.82 -9.37 -2.84
CA ASP A 172 14.07 -10.24 -1.70
C ASP A 172 12.79 -10.46 -0.86
N GLY A 173 12.01 -9.40 -0.61
CA GLY A 173 10.72 -9.53 0.09
C GLY A 173 9.68 -10.37 -0.67
N VAL A 174 9.73 -10.35 -2.01
CA VAL A 174 8.89 -11.21 -2.85
C VAL A 174 9.33 -12.66 -2.77
N GLU A 175 10.65 -12.89 -2.82
CA GLU A 175 11.21 -14.23 -2.65
C GLU A 175 10.80 -14.82 -1.28
N GLU A 176 10.85 -14.03 -0.21
CA GLU A 176 10.37 -14.44 1.11
C GLU A 176 8.88 -14.79 1.11
N ARG A 177 8.03 -13.95 0.52
CA ARG A 177 6.58 -14.22 0.40
C ARG A 177 6.27 -15.48 -0.40
N VAL A 178 7.10 -15.84 -1.37
CA VAL A 178 6.99 -17.12 -2.09
C VAL A 178 7.46 -18.28 -1.20
N ARG A 179 8.52 -18.10 -0.41
CA ARG A 179 9.09 -19.15 0.45
C ARG A 179 8.21 -19.49 1.65
N THR A 180 7.57 -18.51 2.27
CA THR A 180 6.82 -18.71 3.53
C THR A 180 5.66 -19.71 3.39
N PRO A 181 4.74 -19.59 2.40
CA PRO A 181 3.70 -20.58 2.17
C PRO A 181 4.27 -21.95 1.80
N LEU A 182 5.33 -21.98 0.98
CA LEU A 182 5.96 -23.24 0.58
C LEU A 182 6.57 -24.00 1.76
N ALA A 183 7.16 -23.29 2.72
CA ALA A 183 7.70 -23.90 3.94
C ALA A 183 6.59 -24.54 4.79
N LEU A 184 5.42 -23.88 4.89
CA LEU A 184 4.25 -24.41 5.58
C LEU A 184 3.66 -25.62 4.85
N TRP A 185 3.51 -25.53 3.53
CA TRP A 185 2.96 -26.61 2.70
C TRP A 185 3.87 -27.83 2.62
N LYS A 186 5.20 -27.67 2.74
CA LYS A 186 6.13 -28.81 2.86
C LYS A 186 5.83 -29.69 4.09
N ARG A 187 5.27 -29.11 5.16
CA ARG A 187 4.87 -29.87 6.37
C ARG A 187 3.57 -30.64 6.18
N GLN A 188 2.81 -30.32 5.15
CA GLN A 188 1.58 -31.01 4.80
C GLN A 188 1.90 -32.11 3.78
N TYR A 189 1.31 -33.30 3.96
CA TYR A 189 1.46 -34.41 3.01
C TYR A 189 0.67 -34.12 1.72
N ILE A 190 1.20 -33.23 0.87
CA ILE A 190 0.54 -32.78 -0.36
C ILE A 190 1.01 -33.63 -1.54
N SER A 191 0.05 -34.15 -2.28
CA SER A 191 0.30 -34.90 -3.53
C SER A 191 1.01 -34.04 -4.57
N LYS A 192 1.72 -34.67 -5.50
CA LYS A 192 2.42 -33.97 -6.59
C LYS A 192 1.47 -33.08 -7.42
N GLY A 193 0.26 -33.55 -7.69
CA GLY A 193 -0.80 -32.78 -8.35
C GLY A 193 -1.21 -31.55 -7.53
N GLY A 194 -1.41 -31.72 -6.22
CA GLY A 194 -1.72 -30.59 -5.32
C GLY A 194 -0.60 -29.54 -5.28
N ARG A 195 0.67 -29.97 -5.27
CA ARG A 195 1.83 -29.06 -5.33
C ARG A 195 1.86 -28.23 -6.62
N ILE A 196 1.57 -28.85 -7.76
CA ILE A 196 1.47 -28.14 -9.06
C ILE A 196 0.37 -27.09 -9.01
N THR A 197 -0.81 -27.45 -8.49
CA THR A 197 -1.94 -26.52 -8.36
C THR A 197 -1.61 -25.34 -7.47
N LEU A 198 -0.95 -25.57 -6.32
CA LEU A 198 -0.53 -24.50 -5.40
C LEU A 198 0.52 -23.56 -6.04
N ILE A 199 1.49 -24.11 -6.77
CA ILE A 199 2.46 -23.29 -7.51
C ILE A 199 1.73 -22.41 -8.54
N LYS A 200 0.84 -23.00 -9.35
CA LYS A 200 0.17 -22.30 -10.45
C LYS A 200 -0.82 -21.24 -9.97
N ASN A 201 -1.61 -21.53 -8.93
CA ASN A 201 -2.69 -20.63 -8.52
C ASN A 201 -2.24 -19.62 -7.46
N THR A 202 -1.38 -20.02 -6.54
CA THR A 202 -1.04 -19.19 -5.38
C THR A 202 0.28 -18.46 -5.58
N LEU A 203 1.35 -19.14 -6.01
CA LEU A 203 2.65 -18.46 -6.19
C LEU A 203 2.68 -17.58 -7.44
N ALA A 204 2.02 -18.00 -8.52
CA ALA A 204 1.98 -17.18 -9.72
C ALA A 204 1.27 -15.85 -9.44
N SER A 205 0.12 -15.89 -8.76
CA SER A 205 -0.67 -14.69 -8.44
C SER A 205 0.06 -13.70 -7.51
N MET A 206 0.81 -14.19 -6.52
CA MET A 206 1.65 -13.35 -5.65
C MET A 206 2.70 -12.52 -6.43
N LEU A 207 3.16 -13.02 -7.58
CA LEU A 207 4.18 -12.36 -8.39
C LEU A 207 3.60 -11.41 -9.44
N ILE A 208 2.31 -11.51 -9.75
CA ILE A 208 1.69 -10.75 -10.85
C ILE A 208 1.77 -9.25 -10.56
N TYR A 209 1.42 -8.83 -9.35
CA TYR A 209 1.38 -7.41 -8.98
C TYR A 209 2.73 -6.72 -9.16
N GLN A 210 3.82 -7.31 -8.67
CA GLN A 210 5.13 -6.68 -8.80
C GLN A 210 5.72 -6.83 -10.21
N LYS A 211 5.43 -7.93 -10.92
CA LYS A 211 5.87 -8.15 -12.31
C LYS A 211 5.15 -7.23 -13.32
N SER A 212 3.94 -6.77 -13.03
CA SER A 212 3.23 -5.83 -13.91
C SER A 212 3.87 -4.43 -13.91
N ILE A 213 4.59 -4.09 -12.84
CA ILE A 213 5.23 -2.77 -12.63
C ILE A 213 6.72 -2.82 -12.93
N PHE A 214 7.42 -3.86 -12.47
CA PHE A 214 8.88 -3.96 -12.60
C PHE A 214 9.32 -5.16 -13.44
N ARG A 215 10.36 -4.93 -14.25
CA ARG A 215 11.00 -6.00 -15.01
C ARG A 215 11.87 -6.86 -14.11
N MET A 216 11.45 -8.11 -13.91
CA MET A 216 12.20 -9.08 -13.10
C MET A 216 13.59 -9.38 -13.70
N PRO A 217 14.68 -9.25 -12.92
CA PRO A 217 16.00 -9.70 -13.34
C PRO A 217 16.05 -11.22 -13.55
N LYS A 218 16.82 -11.68 -14.54
CA LYS A 218 16.97 -13.12 -14.84
C LYS A 218 17.45 -13.93 -13.62
N ILE A 219 18.30 -13.35 -12.78
CA ILE A 219 18.81 -14.02 -11.57
C ILE A 219 17.69 -14.30 -10.55
N VAL A 220 16.78 -13.36 -10.35
CA VAL A 220 15.61 -13.50 -9.45
C VAL A 220 14.66 -14.56 -10.00
N ALA A 221 14.37 -14.52 -11.31
CA ALA A 221 13.53 -15.53 -11.95
C ALA A 221 14.06 -16.96 -11.70
N ARG A 222 15.37 -17.17 -11.90
CA ARG A 222 16.02 -18.46 -11.63
C ARG A 222 15.93 -18.89 -10.16
N ARG A 223 16.04 -17.94 -9.21
CA ARG A 223 15.90 -18.23 -7.76
C ARG A 223 14.48 -18.68 -7.43
N ILE A 224 13.46 -17.99 -7.93
CA ILE A 224 12.05 -18.37 -7.74
C ILE A 224 11.76 -19.74 -8.38
N GLU A 225 12.22 -19.97 -9.62
CA GLU A 225 12.08 -21.26 -10.30
C GLU A 225 12.76 -22.39 -9.54
N LYS A 226 13.93 -22.14 -8.95
CA LYS A 226 14.61 -23.11 -8.08
C LYS A 226 13.76 -23.45 -6.87
N VAL A 227 13.21 -22.45 -6.17
CA VAL A 227 12.35 -22.65 -5.00
C VAL A 227 11.09 -23.45 -5.36
N GLN A 228 10.47 -23.15 -6.50
CA GLN A 228 9.30 -23.89 -6.99
C GLN A 228 9.65 -25.35 -7.34
N ARG A 229 10.79 -25.59 -8.01
CA ARG A 229 11.29 -26.95 -8.29
C ARG A 229 11.58 -27.72 -7.01
N ASP A 230 12.27 -27.09 -6.05
CA ASP A 230 12.59 -27.71 -4.77
C ASP A 230 11.34 -28.05 -3.96
N PHE A 231 10.24 -27.30 -4.12
CA PHE A 231 8.94 -27.66 -3.54
C PHE A 231 8.25 -28.80 -4.29
N LEU A 232 8.22 -28.73 -5.63
CA LEU A 232 7.59 -29.76 -6.45
C LEU A 232 8.23 -31.14 -6.27
N TRP A 233 9.57 -31.17 -6.24
CA TRP A 233 10.37 -32.40 -6.21
C TRP A 233 10.89 -32.76 -4.81
N GLY A 234 10.86 -31.83 -3.84
CA GLY A 234 11.29 -32.10 -2.47
C GLY A 234 10.28 -32.97 -1.71
N GLY A 235 10.42 -34.29 -1.80
CA GLY A 235 9.74 -35.24 -0.91
C GLY A 235 10.43 -35.28 0.46
N GLY A 236 9.65 -35.39 1.54
CA GLY A 236 10.20 -35.56 2.89
C GLY A 236 10.96 -36.88 3.01
N ASN A 237 12.16 -36.83 3.60
CA ASN A 237 13.07 -37.88 4.10
C ASN A 237 13.08 -39.33 3.58
N LEU A 238 12.30 -39.75 2.58
CA LEU A 238 12.14 -41.17 2.22
C LEU A 238 12.16 -41.47 0.71
N GLU A 239 12.24 -40.49 -0.18
CA GLU A 239 12.31 -40.80 -1.62
C GLU A 239 13.44 -40.04 -2.31
N GLY A 240 14.33 -40.81 -2.92
CA GLY A 240 15.55 -40.35 -3.59
C GLY A 240 15.28 -39.27 -4.63
N LYS A 241 16.19 -38.29 -4.67
CA LYS A 241 16.18 -37.21 -5.67
C LYS A 241 16.34 -37.82 -7.07
N ILE A 242 15.28 -37.77 -7.87
CA ILE A 242 15.35 -38.10 -9.30
C ILE A 242 15.92 -36.87 -10.02
N TYR A 243 17.13 -37.01 -10.54
CA TYR A 243 17.75 -36.04 -11.44
C TYR A 243 17.34 -36.39 -12.87
N LEU A 244 16.83 -35.40 -13.62
CA LEU A 244 16.70 -35.53 -15.07
C LEU A 244 18.10 -35.46 -15.69
N VAL A 245 18.54 -36.60 -16.24
CA VAL A 245 19.69 -36.68 -17.14
C VAL A 245 19.20 -36.22 -18.51
N ASN A 246 19.77 -35.14 -19.04
CA ASN A 246 19.56 -34.75 -20.44
C ASN A 246 20.22 -35.80 -21.33
N GLY A 247 19.43 -36.49 -22.15
CA GLY A 247 19.93 -37.26 -23.28
C GLY A 247 20.50 -36.34 -24.35
N MET A 248 21.57 -36.80 -25.00
CA MET A 248 22.27 -36.16 -26.13
C MET A 248 21.32 -35.75 -27.26
#